data_AF-A0A847E9T2-F1
#
_entry.id   AF-A0A847E9T2-F1
#
_cell.length_a   1.000
_cell.length_b   1.000
_cell.length_c   1.000
_cell.angle_alpha   90.00
_cell.angle_beta   90.00
_cell.angle_gamma   90.00
#
_symmetry.space_group_name_H-M   'P 1'
#
loop_
_entity.id
_entity.type
_entity.pdbx_description
1 polymer ?
#
loop_
_entity_poly.entity_id
_entity_poly.type
_entity_poly.pdbx_seq_one_letter_code
_entity_poly.pdbx_strand_id
1 'polypeptide(L)'
;MIKYFMLRKRYDRRSGNSGIWGLLTVLAVWLILTLHPCPGHAQSFLTRPAGLNTGVPVSSVVVVNVYPHDSANFTQGLFFHQGFFYESTGLHGKSFLYRKDIKTGKTLQKVKMDQEYFGEGIALLKNKIYQLTWKSGIVFVYNAKTFRKIEQMKY
;
A
#
# COMPACT_ATOMS: atom_id res chain seq x y z
N MET A 1 46.40 12.16 27.85
CA MET A 1 45.61 13.37 27.55
C MET A 1 46.11 13.94 26.21
N ILE A 2 45.50 13.52 25.10
CA ILE A 2 46.03 13.78 23.74
C ILE A 2 45.22 14.92 23.10
N LYS A 3 45.90 16.02 22.75
CA LYS A 3 45.35 17.19 22.05
C LYS A 3 45.37 16.93 20.54
N TYR A 4 44.23 17.12 19.87
CA TYR A 4 44.14 17.18 18.41
C TYR A 4 44.67 18.54 17.92
N PHE A 5 45.67 18.50 17.03
CA PHE A 5 46.19 19.66 16.30
C PHE A 5 45.59 19.65 14.89
N MET A 6 44.89 20.73 14.53
CA MET A 6 44.27 20.95 13.23
C MET A 6 45.33 21.18 12.13
N LEU A 7 45.25 20.44 11.02
CA LEU A 7 45.88 20.84 9.75
C LEU A 7 44.83 21.44 8.81
N ARG A 8 44.98 22.73 8.55
CA ARG A 8 44.26 23.50 7.54
C ARG A 8 45.00 23.37 6.21
N LYS A 9 44.44 22.64 5.23
CA LYS A 9 44.97 22.62 3.86
C LYS A 9 44.42 23.80 3.07
N ARG A 10 45.33 24.66 2.58
CA ARG A 10 45.06 25.77 1.65
C ARG A 10 44.63 25.20 0.30
N TYR A 11 43.59 25.79 -0.28
CA TYR A 11 43.13 25.54 -1.64
C TYR A 11 43.81 26.54 -2.58
N ASP A 12 44.59 26.06 -3.54
CA ASP A 12 45.27 26.88 -4.54
C ASP A 12 44.38 27.03 -5.79
N ARG A 13 44.21 28.26 -6.26
CA ARG A 13 43.46 28.60 -7.48
C ARG A 13 44.45 28.65 -8.64
N ARG A 14 44.33 27.73 -9.60
CA ARG A 14 44.91 27.91 -10.95
C ARG A 14 43.80 27.91 -12.00
N SER A 15 43.76 29.02 -12.73
CA SER A 15 42.95 29.24 -13.92
C SER A 15 43.51 28.44 -15.11
N GLY A 16 42.65 27.71 -15.81
CA GLY A 16 42.99 27.03 -17.05
C GLY A 16 41.74 26.79 -17.89
N ASN A 17 41.62 27.55 -18.97
CA ASN A 17 40.54 27.57 -19.94
C ASN A 17 40.37 26.19 -20.63
N SER A 18 39.24 25.50 -20.43
CA SER A 18 38.90 24.25 -21.15
C SER A 18 37.38 24.01 -21.28
N GLY A 19 36.61 25.08 -21.47
CA GLY A 19 35.13 25.07 -21.44
C GLY A 19 34.41 24.56 -22.70
N ILE A 20 35.09 24.05 -23.73
CA ILE A 20 34.42 23.72 -25.02
C ILE A 20 34.59 22.24 -25.43
N TRP A 21 35.54 21.50 -24.85
CA TRP A 21 35.76 20.09 -25.20
C TRP A 21 35.17 19.08 -24.21
N GLY A 22 34.76 19.52 -23.00
CA GLY A 22 34.12 18.65 -21.99
C GLY A 22 32.60 18.48 -22.14
N LEU A 23 31.92 19.38 -22.85
CA LEU A 23 30.46 19.36 -23.00
C LEU A 23 29.99 18.45 -24.16
N LEU A 24 30.82 18.26 -25.19
CA LEU A 24 30.50 17.39 -26.33
C LEU A 24 30.64 15.89 -26.00
N THR A 25 31.49 15.52 -25.04
CA THR A 25 31.67 14.11 -24.64
C THR A 25 30.59 13.61 -23.68
N VAL A 26 30.01 14.48 -22.85
CA VAL A 26 28.91 14.12 -21.94
C VAL A 26 27.58 13.93 -22.69
N LEU A 27 27.34 14.67 -23.78
CA LEU A 27 26.14 14.53 -24.61
C LEU A 27 26.12 13.24 -25.45
N ALA A 28 27.28 12.78 -25.94
CA ALA A 28 27.38 11.56 -26.75
C ALA A 28 27.09 10.28 -25.93
N VAL A 29 27.44 10.26 -24.64
CA VAL A 29 27.14 9.13 -23.73
C VAL A 29 25.66 9.13 -23.30
N TRP A 30 25.01 10.30 -23.25
CA TRP A 30 23.57 10.42 -22.93
C TRP A 30 22.65 9.98 -24.08
N LEU A 31 23.12 10.07 -25.33
CA LEU A 31 22.33 9.66 -26.50
C LEU A 31 22.37 8.13 -26.76
N ILE A 32 23.42 7.43 -26.31
CA ILE A 32 23.55 5.97 -26.49
C ILE A 32 22.72 5.18 -25.45
N LEU A 33 22.30 5.80 -24.34
CA LEU A 33 21.47 5.14 -23.32
C LEU A 33 19.94 5.26 -23.55
N THR A 34 19.48 5.98 -24.58
CA THR A 34 18.04 6.29 -24.78
C THR A 34 17.34 5.50 -25.88
N LEU A 35 18.04 4.59 -26.58
CA LEU A 35 17.46 3.80 -27.68
C LEU A 35 17.68 2.29 -27.54
N HIS A 36 17.53 1.74 -26.33
CA HIS A 36 17.28 0.32 -26.19
C HIS A 36 15.79 0.13 -25.95
N PRO A 37 14.99 -0.20 -26.99
CA PRO A 37 13.67 -0.74 -26.76
C PRO A 37 13.89 -2.01 -25.94
N CYS A 38 13.65 -1.93 -24.63
CA CYS A 38 13.45 -3.12 -23.82
C CYS A 38 12.34 -3.89 -24.55
N PRO A 39 12.58 -5.12 -25.03
CA PRO A 39 11.51 -5.93 -25.57
C PRO A 39 10.56 -6.11 -24.39
N GLY A 40 9.49 -5.31 -24.38
CA GLY A 40 8.37 -5.49 -23.48
C GLY A 40 7.91 -6.91 -23.73
N HIS A 41 8.27 -7.80 -22.83
CA HIS A 41 7.87 -9.18 -22.82
C HIS A 41 6.37 -9.16 -22.51
N ALA A 42 5.56 -8.85 -23.53
CA ALA A 42 4.14 -9.07 -23.53
C ALA A 42 3.95 -10.58 -23.65
N GLN A 43 4.27 -11.31 -22.58
CA GLN A 43 3.76 -12.66 -22.42
C GLN A 43 2.25 -12.51 -22.26
N SER A 44 1.52 -12.94 -23.28
CA SER A 44 0.11 -13.22 -23.20
C SER A 44 -0.11 -14.30 -22.13
N PHE A 45 -0.28 -13.89 -20.88
CA PHE A 45 -0.57 -14.79 -19.74
C PHE A 45 -1.98 -15.38 -19.77
N LEU A 46 -2.58 -15.55 -20.95
CA LEU A 46 -3.90 -16.18 -21.11
C LEU A 46 -3.84 -17.56 -21.75
N THR A 47 -2.71 -18.26 -21.65
CA THR A 47 -2.72 -19.71 -21.88
C THR A 47 -3.29 -20.37 -20.63
N ARG A 48 -4.60 -20.63 -20.64
CA ARG A 48 -5.29 -21.42 -19.61
C ARG A 48 -4.54 -22.75 -19.47
N PRO A 49 -3.99 -23.13 -18.29
CA PRO A 49 -3.50 -24.48 -18.13
C PRO A 49 -4.65 -25.45 -18.42
N ALA A 50 -4.40 -26.38 -19.34
CA ALA A 50 -5.37 -27.40 -19.71
C ALA A 50 -5.73 -28.22 -18.46
N GLY A 51 -7.04 -28.24 -18.17
CA GLY A 51 -7.75 -29.16 -17.27
C GLY A 51 -6.97 -29.67 -16.06
N LEU A 52 -7.08 -28.97 -14.93
CA LEU A 52 -6.87 -29.61 -13.63
C LEU A 52 -7.90 -30.75 -13.51
N ASN A 53 -7.44 -32.00 -13.56
CA ASN A 53 -8.30 -33.17 -13.34
C ASN A 53 -8.52 -33.36 -11.84
N THR A 54 -9.19 -32.39 -11.22
CA THR A 54 -9.59 -32.46 -9.82
C THR A 54 -10.99 -33.04 -9.76
N GLY A 55 -11.24 -34.03 -8.91
CA GLY A 55 -12.60 -34.55 -8.62
C GLY A 55 -13.52 -33.52 -7.93
N VAL A 56 -13.09 -32.26 -7.82
CA VAL A 56 -13.79 -31.13 -7.21
C VAL A 56 -14.00 -30.06 -8.28
N PRO A 57 -15.19 -29.44 -8.37
CA PRO A 57 -15.44 -28.35 -9.31
C PRO A 57 -14.49 -27.16 -9.11
N VAL A 58 -13.90 -26.68 -10.19
CA VAL A 58 -13.02 -25.50 -10.21
C VAL A 58 -13.72 -24.37 -10.96
N SER A 59 -13.79 -23.18 -10.34
CA SER A 59 -14.34 -21.97 -10.96
C SER A 59 -13.21 -21.03 -11.41
N SER A 60 -13.35 -20.43 -12.60
CA SER A 60 -12.46 -19.37 -13.06
C SER A 60 -13.01 -17.98 -12.70
N VAL A 61 -12.12 -17.01 -12.55
CA VAL A 61 -12.47 -15.61 -12.33
C VAL A 61 -12.14 -14.78 -13.57
N VAL A 62 -12.95 -13.76 -13.85
CA VAL A 62 -12.69 -12.75 -14.88
C VAL A 62 -12.69 -11.39 -14.20
N VAL A 63 -11.64 -10.61 -14.43
CA VAL A 63 -11.54 -9.25 -13.89
C VAL A 63 -12.49 -8.35 -14.68
N VAL A 64 -13.58 -7.90 -14.04
CA VAL A 64 -14.55 -6.99 -14.67
C VAL A 64 -14.12 -5.53 -14.53
N ASN A 65 -13.59 -5.16 -13.36
CA ASN A 65 -13.12 -3.81 -13.06
C ASN A 65 -11.91 -3.87 -12.12
N VAL A 66 -11.07 -2.84 -12.17
CA VAL A 66 -9.96 -2.62 -11.24
C VAL A 66 -10.14 -1.25 -10.60
N TYR A 67 -10.02 -1.19 -9.27
CA TYR A 67 -10.18 0.03 -8.49
C TYR A 67 -8.91 0.37 -7.71
N PRO A 68 -8.61 1.66 -7.47
CA PRO A 68 -7.46 2.06 -6.66
C PRO A 68 -7.57 1.52 -5.22
N HIS A 69 -6.47 0.98 -4.69
CA HIS A 69 -6.34 0.57 -3.30
C HIS A 69 -5.04 1.15 -2.71
N ASP A 70 -5.08 1.51 -1.44
CA ASP A 70 -3.92 2.04 -0.73
C ASP A 70 -3.05 0.85 -0.27
N SER A 71 -1.90 0.66 -0.92
CA SER A 71 -1.00 -0.45 -0.61
C SER A 71 -0.39 -0.41 0.79
N ALA A 72 -0.49 0.72 1.50
CA ALA A 72 -0.09 0.81 2.91
C ALA A 72 -1.15 0.22 3.86
N ASN A 73 -2.38 0.01 3.41
CA ASN A 73 -3.44 -0.59 4.21
C ASN A 73 -3.31 -2.13 4.21
N PHE A 74 -2.86 -2.69 5.32
CA PHE A 74 -2.85 -4.13 5.53
C PHE A 74 -4.28 -4.64 5.80
N THR A 75 -5.05 -4.90 4.75
CA THR A 75 -6.47 -5.30 4.81
C THR A 75 -6.65 -6.61 5.56
N GLN A 76 -7.50 -6.63 6.59
CA GLN A 76 -7.87 -7.83 7.36
C GLN A 76 -9.37 -8.09 7.36
N GLY A 77 -10.17 -7.13 6.90
CA GLY A 77 -11.61 -7.31 6.68
C GLY A 77 -12.10 -6.34 5.63
N LEU A 78 -13.02 -6.80 4.77
CA LEU A 78 -13.58 -6.01 3.69
C LEU A 78 -15.05 -6.40 3.48
N PHE A 79 -15.94 -5.41 3.40
CA PHE A 79 -17.30 -5.61 2.92
C PHE A 79 -17.79 -4.44 2.07
N PHE A 80 -18.75 -4.72 1.19
CA PHE A 80 -19.46 -3.72 0.39
C PHE A 80 -20.85 -3.48 0.97
N HIS A 81 -21.21 -2.20 1.14
CA HIS A 81 -22.57 -1.84 1.57
C HIS A 81 -22.94 -0.46 1.04
N GLN A 82 -24.13 -0.35 0.45
CA GLN A 82 -24.71 0.92 -0.04
C GLN A 82 -23.76 1.74 -0.92
N GLY A 83 -23.00 1.09 -1.81
CA GLY A 83 -22.12 1.78 -2.75
C GLY A 83 -20.73 2.15 -2.21
N PHE A 84 -20.39 1.73 -0.98
CA PHE A 84 -19.10 2.01 -0.37
C PHE A 84 -18.37 0.72 0.02
N PHE A 85 -17.03 0.79 0.04
CA PHE A 85 -16.22 -0.21 0.73
C PHE A 85 -16.02 0.16 2.18
N TYR A 86 -16.11 -0.85 3.03
CA TYR A 86 -15.74 -0.78 4.43
C TYR A 86 -14.56 -1.71 4.64
N GLU A 87 -13.48 -1.18 5.20
CA GLU A 87 -12.20 -1.89 5.30
C GLU A 87 -11.67 -1.82 6.72
N SER A 88 -11.27 -2.95 7.27
CA SER A 88 -10.47 -3.07 8.48
C SER A 88 -9.01 -3.29 8.10
N THR A 89 -8.11 -2.60 8.77
CA THR A 89 -6.67 -2.82 8.64
C THR A 89 -6.05 -3.37 9.92
N GLY A 90 -5.04 -4.21 9.76
CA GLY A 90 -4.22 -4.73 10.84
C GLY A 90 -2.99 -3.87 11.14
N LEU A 91 -2.02 -4.49 11.83
CA LEU A 91 -0.80 -3.91 12.40
C LEU A 91 -1.04 -3.05 13.64
N HIS A 92 -0.31 -3.36 14.72
CA HIS A 92 -0.35 -2.59 15.97
C HIS A 92 0.01 -1.12 15.72
N GLY A 93 -0.77 -0.21 16.32
CA GLY A 93 -0.62 1.23 16.12
C GLY A 93 -1.08 1.78 14.76
N LYS A 94 -1.43 0.89 13.80
CA LYS A 94 -1.83 1.22 12.43
C LYS A 94 -3.16 0.55 12.01
N SER A 95 -3.90 0.00 12.97
CA SER A 95 -5.22 -0.59 12.73
C SER A 95 -6.31 0.48 12.70
N PHE A 96 -7.16 0.41 11.69
CA PHE A 96 -8.26 1.36 11.46
C PHE A 96 -9.49 0.62 10.91
N LEU A 97 -10.65 1.25 11.06
CA LEU A 97 -11.85 0.97 10.25
C LEU A 97 -12.07 2.16 9.31
N TYR A 98 -12.23 1.87 8.01
CA TYR A 98 -12.45 2.84 6.95
C TYR A 98 -13.81 2.66 6.30
N ARG A 99 -14.40 3.76 5.80
CA ARG A 99 -15.37 3.80 4.71
C ARG A 99 -14.71 4.51 3.53
N LYS A 100 -14.73 3.89 2.35
CA LYS A 100 -14.06 4.37 1.14
C LYS A 100 -15.02 4.48 -0.03
N ASP A 101 -14.78 5.49 -0.86
CA ASP A 101 -15.34 5.57 -2.20
C ASP A 101 -14.67 4.50 -3.09
N ILE A 102 -15.48 3.72 -3.81
CA ILE A 102 -15.01 2.56 -4.57
C ILE A 102 -14.23 3.00 -5.80
N LYS A 103 -14.73 4.02 -6.51
CA LYS A 103 -14.15 4.43 -7.79
C LYS A 103 -12.78 5.05 -7.62
N THR A 104 -12.61 5.84 -6.55
CA THR A 104 -11.41 6.64 -6.32
C THR A 104 -10.48 6.05 -5.26
N GLY A 105 -10.96 5.10 -4.43
CA GLY A 105 -10.23 4.60 -3.27
C GLY A 105 -10.11 5.60 -2.11
N LYS A 106 -10.68 6.81 -2.25
CA LYS A 106 -10.58 7.87 -1.24
C LYS A 106 -11.27 7.47 0.05
N THR A 107 -10.64 7.78 1.17
CA THR A 107 -11.24 7.62 2.50
C THR A 107 -12.31 8.70 2.71
N LEU A 108 -13.54 8.26 2.99
CA LEU A 108 -14.67 9.14 3.31
C LEU A 108 -14.88 9.26 4.83
N GLN A 109 -14.50 8.23 5.58
CA GLN A 109 -14.59 8.20 7.04
C GLN A 109 -13.60 7.16 7.57
N LYS A 110 -13.00 7.41 8.73
CA LYS A 110 -12.18 6.42 9.42
C LYS A 110 -12.19 6.59 10.93
N VAL A 111 -11.94 5.50 11.64
CA VAL A 111 -11.67 5.51 13.08
C VAL A 111 -10.42 4.67 13.35
N LYS A 112 -9.54 5.17 14.22
CA LYS A 112 -8.31 4.50 14.62
C LYS A 112 -8.60 3.59 15.80
N MET A 113 -7.99 2.40 15.82
CA MET A 113 -7.95 1.54 17.01
C MET A 113 -6.78 1.93 17.91
N ASP A 114 -6.93 1.71 19.22
CA ASP A 114 -5.84 1.95 20.18
C ASP A 114 -4.63 1.07 19.84
N GLN A 115 -3.43 1.56 20.15
CA GLN A 115 -2.19 1.01 19.59
C GLN A 115 -1.93 -0.45 19.99
N GLU A 116 -2.46 -0.86 21.14
CA GLU A 116 -2.38 -2.22 21.68
C GLU A 116 -3.14 -3.25 20.84
N TYR A 117 -4.12 -2.83 20.04
CA TYR A 117 -4.94 -3.74 19.24
C TYR A 117 -4.45 -3.85 17.80
N PHE A 118 -4.60 -5.07 17.27
CA PHE A 118 -4.45 -5.38 15.85
C PHE A 118 -5.84 -5.72 15.30
N GLY A 119 -6.33 -4.94 14.34
CA GLY A 119 -7.65 -5.11 13.75
C GLY A 119 -7.73 -6.29 12.78
N GLU A 120 -8.86 -6.98 12.77
CA GLU A 120 -9.11 -8.19 11.98
C GLU A 120 -10.39 -8.06 11.14
N GLY A 121 -11.14 -9.15 10.92
CA GLY A 121 -12.39 -9.16 10.18
C GLY A 121 -13.44 -8.17 10.70
N ILE A 122 -14.25 -7.65 9.77
CA ILE A 122 -15.39 -6.78 10.05
C ILE A 122 -16.68 -7.28 9.41
N ALA A 123 -17.81 -7.03 10.07
CA ALA A 123 -19.14 -7.31 9.54
C ALA A 123 -20.15 -6.23 9.94
N LEU A 124 -21.14 -5.99 9.07
CA LEU A 124 -22.27 -5.11 9.34
C LEU A 124 -23.48 -5.94 9.80
N LEU A 125 -24.06 -5.60 10.95
CA LEU A 125 -25.30 -6.18 11.44
C LEU A 125 -26.12 -5.12 12.17
N LYS A 126 -27.40 -4.96 11.80
CA LYS A 126 -28.35 -4.04 12.47
C LYS A 126 -27.77 -2.63 12.69
N ASN A 127 -27.24 -2.02 11.64
CA ASN A 127 -26.60 -0.68 11.66
C ASN A 127 -25.38 -0.55 12.59
N LYS A 128 -24.76 -1.68 12.96
CA LYS A 128 -23.52 -1.72 13.73
C LYS A 128 -22.45 -2.45 12.96
N ILE A 129 -21.22 -1.95 13.04
CA ILE A 129 -20.05 -2.64 12.51
C ILE A 129 -19.34 -3.33 13.67
N TYR A 130 -19.11 -4.62 13.52
CA TYR A 130 -18.36 -5.44 14.46
C TYR A 130 -16.97 -5.64 13.90
N GLN A 131 -15.93 -5.36 14.68
CA GLN A 131 -14.53 -5.52 14.29
C GLN A 131 -13.82 -6.40 15.30
N LEU A 132 -13.27 -7.52 14.83
CA LEU A 132 -12.48 -8.43 15.64
C LEU A 132 -11.08 -7.86 15.87
N THR A 133 -10.43 -8.37 16.91
CA THR A 133 -9.02 -8.09 17.20
C THR A 133 -8.20 -9.37 17.20
N TRP A 134 -6.97 -9.31 16.72
CA TRP A 134 -6.05 -10.42 16.84
C TRP A 134 -5.56 -10.58 18.29
N LYS A 135 -5.62 -11.82 18.80
CA LYS A 135 -5.10 -12.27 20.11
C LYS A 135 -5.67 -11.64 21.39
N SER A 136 -6.26 -10.45 21.35
CA SER A 136 -6.85 -9.83 22.55
C SER A 136 -8.23 -10.38 22.92
N GLY A 137 -8.89 -11.13 22.03
CA GLY A 137 -10.22 -11.68 22.29
C GLY A 137 -11.27 -10.59 22.48
N ILE A 138 -11.11 -9.44 21.80
CA ILE A 138 -12.00 -8.28 21.89
C ILE A 138 -12.76 -8.09 20.56
N VAL A 139 -14.04 -7.76 20.65
CA VAL A 139 -14.83 -7.23 19.53
C VAL A 139 -15.18 -5.78 19.81
N PHE A 140 -14.81 -4.89 18.90
CA PHE A 140 -15.28 -3.51 18.91
C PHE A 140 -16.57 -3.37 18.12
N VAL A 141 -17.54 -2.65 18.68
CA VAL A 141 -18.82 -2.40 18.02
C VAL A 141 -18.95 -0.90 17.76
N TYR A 142 -19.15 -0.54 16.50
CA TYR A 142 -19.27 0.84 16.04
C TYR A 142 -20.66 1.11 15.51
N ASN A 143 -21.15 2.35 15.70
CA ASN A 143 -22.28 2.82 14.92
C ASN A 143 -21.87 2.91 13.44
N ALA A 144 -22.59 2.24 12.53
CA ALA A 144 -22.19 2.15 11.12
C ALA A 144 -22.21 3.50 10.38
N LYS A 145 -23.00 4.47 10.84
CA LYS A 145 -23.10 5.81 10.25
C LYS A 145 -22.01 6.74 10.77
N THR A 146 -21.74 6.72 12.08
CA THR A 146 -20.86 7.71 12.73
C THR A 146 -19.47 7.18 13.07
N PHE A 147 -19.26 5.87 13.00
CA PHE A 147 -18.04 5.17 13.45
C PHE A 147 -17.69 5.43 14.93
N ARG A 148 -18.63 5.97 15.71
CA ARG A 148 -18.45 6.06 17.17
C ARG A 148 -18.50 4.64 17.74
N LYS A 149 -17.47 4.27 18.51
CA LYS A 149 -17.48 3.05 19.32
C LYS A 149 -18.66 3.11 20.28
N ILE A 150 -19.56 2.13 20.20
CA ILE A 150 -20.72 1.99 21.08
C ILE A 150 -20.39 1.04 22.22
N GLU A 151 -19.65 -0.04 21.92
CA GLU A 151 -19.47 -1.15 22.83
C GLU A 151 -18.15 -1.88 22.54
N GLN A 152 -17.67 -2.61 23.55
CA GLN A 152 -16.54 -3.51 23.48
C GLN A 152 -16.89 -4.80 24.21
N MET A 153 -16.74 -5.94 23.56
CA MET A 153 -17.12 -7.26 24.07
C MET A 153 -15.93 -8.21 24.07
N LYS A 154 -15.94 -9.22 24.94
CA LYS A 154 -14.97 -10.33 24.91
C LYS A 154 -15.52 -11.53 24.14
N TYR A 155 -14.65 -12.31 23.51
CA TYR A 155 -14.97 -13.60 22.89
C TYR A 155 -13.85 -14.63 23.11
#